data_AF-A0A0G1MUR5-F1
#
_entry.id   AF-A0A0G1MUR5-F1
#
_cell.length_a   1.000
_cell.length_b   1.000
_cell.length_c   1.000
_cell.angle_alpha   90.00
_cell.angle_beta   90.00
_cell.angle_gamma   90.00
#
_symmetry.space_group_name_H-M   'P 1'
#
loop_
_entity.id
_entity.type
_entity.pdbx_description
1 polymer ?
#
loop_
_entity_poly.entity_id
_entity_poly.type
_entity_poly.pdbx_seq_one_letter_code
_entity_poly.pdbx_strand_id
1 'polypeptide(L)'
;MNFSHFKLRKSAVPAFTLVEMIVAMLIFTVFIGVLSSSYFFLSRSLRQAAELRKVYAQARFVMDRITQDARLYTLDYDCFEDSEDFVLNTSSLEFGECQGIQLSGSGLTHALPLLSSDGLHRTVYRFQDGVFSVLKLNRTDLESSWVAAEGYSKGFQPFVMDRVELRQVQFVVAPLESPYDHIENDFAQYQPSVNVVVRAASHSSLFPEVAQIQLQSTISSRVYGLTF
;
A
#
# COMPACT_ATOMS: atom_id res chain seq x y z
N MET A 1 -8.77 88.22 12.44
CA MET A 1 -8.76 86.80 12.00
C MET A 1 -10.20 86.33 11.91
N ASN A 2 -10.71 86.16 10.69
CA ASN A 2 -12.12 85.84 10.42
C ASN A 2 -12.33 84.32 10.51
N PHE A 3 -13.12 83.86 11.48
CA PHE A 3 -13.59 82.49 11.55
C PHE A 3 -14.82 82.33 10.63
N SER A 4 -14.62 81.68 9.48
CA SER A 4 -15.69 81.32 8.57
C SER A 4 -16.54 80.20 9.15
N HIS A 5 -17.80 80.51 9.47
CA HIS A 5 -18.81 79.53 9.90
C HIS A 5 -19.08 78.49 8.81
N PHE A 6 -18.59 77.26 8.99
CA PHE A 6 -18.91 76.12 8.15
C PHE A 6 -20.33 75.63 8.47
N LYS A 7 -21.29 75.99 7.61
CA LYS A 7 -22.71 75.66 7.75
C LYS A 7 -22.94 74.23 7.27
N LEU A 8 -22.92 73.25 8.18
CA LEU A 8 -23.25 71.85 7.87
C LEU A 8 -24.73 71.75 7.46
N ARG A 9 -24.99 71.61 6.15
CA ARG A 9 -26.31 71.24 5.63
C ARG A 9 -26.63 69.81 6.06
N LYS A 10 -27.62 69.64 6.93
CA LYS A 10 -28.18 68.34 7.29
C LYS A 10 -28.96 67.80 6.09
N SER A 11 -28.35 66.91 5.32
CA SER A 11 -29.03 66.13 4.29
C SER A 11 -30.00 65.16 4.98
N ALA A 12 -31.29 65.29 4.71
CA ALA A 12 -32.28 64.32 5.15
C ALA A 12 -32.13 63.06 4.28
N VAL A 13 -31.46 62.05 4.82
CA VAL A 13 -31.33 60.74 4.16
C VAL A 13 -32.72 60.10 4.16
N PRO A 14 -33.28 59.72 2.99
CA PRO A 14 -34.56 59.04 2.94
C PRO A 14 -34.48 57.74 3.76
N ALA A 15 -35.42 57.55 4.68
CA ALA A 15 -35.51 56.34 5.47
C ALA A 15 -35.87 55.16 4.55
N PHE A 16 -35.12 54.07 4.66
CA PHE A 16 -35.33 52.84 3.91
C PHE A 16 -36.74 52.30 4.18
N THR A 17 -37.46 51.89 3.13
CA THR A 17 -38.80 51.34 3.32
C THR A 17 -38.71 49.94 3.94
N LEU A 18 -39.68 49.58 4.78
CA LEU A 18 -39.72 48.27 5.44
C LEU A 18 -39.70 47.11 4.43
N VAL A 19 -40.34 47.30 3.27
CA VAL A 19 -40.37 46.33 2.18
C VAL A 19 -38.97 46.08 1.61
N GLU A 20 -38.17 47.13 1.44
CA GLU A 20 -36.83 47.04 0.87
C GLU A 20 -35.85 46.27 1.79
N MET A 21 -36.01 46.40 3.11
CA MET A 21 -35.27 45.59 4.09
C MET A 21 -35.60 44.10 4.01
N ILE A 22 -36.88 43.75 3.82
CA ILE A 22 -37.31 42.35 3.70
C ILE A 22 -36.73 41.72 2.43
N VAL A 23 -36.79 42.43 1.30
CA VAL A 23 -36.23 41.97 0.02
C VAL A 23 -34.72 41.79 0.13
N ALA A 24 -34.02 42.75 0.75
CA ALA A 24 -32.58 42.65 0.98
C ALA A 24 -32.22 41.43 1.86
N MET A 25 -32.98 41.18 2.93
CA MET A 25 -32.78 40.03 3.80
C MET A 25 -32.98 38.71 3.05
N LEU A 26 -33.98 38.62 2.16
CA LEU A 26 -34.25 37.41 1.38
C LEU A 26 -33.13 37.11 0.38
N ILE A 27 -32.65 38.12 -0.35
CA ILE A 27 -31.53 37.94 -1.28
C ILE A 27 -30.27 37.52 -0.52
N PHE A 28 -30.02 38.16 0.64
CA PHE A 28 -28.87 37.85 1.47
C PHE A 28 -28.89 36.43 2.03
N THR A 29 -30.05 35.93 2.47
CA THR A 29 -30.16 34.55 2.98
C THR A 29 -29.94 33.51 1.88
N VAL A 30 -30.47 33.74 0.67
CA VAL A 30 -30.21 32.87 -0.50
C VAL A 30 -28.72 32.85 -0.82
N PHE A 31 -28.06 34.01 -0.84
CA PHE A 31 -26.64 34.12 -1.11
C PHE A 31 -25.79 33.39 -0.06
N ILE A 32 -26.07 33.58 1.24
CA ILE A 32 -25.40 32.86 2.33
C ILE A 32 -25.62 31.35 2.19
N GLY A 33 -26.82 30.91 1.80
CA GLY A 33 -27.12 29.50 1.57
C GLY A 33 -26.21 28.89 0.51
N VAL A 34 -26.04 29.58 -0.62
CA VAL A 34 -25.16 29.14 -1.73
C VAL A 34 -23.69 29.10 -1.29
N LEU A 35 -23.22 30.14 -0.58
CA LEU A 35 -21.84 30.19 -0.06
C LEU A 35 -21.56 29.07 0.95
N SER A 36 -22.50 28.82 1.86
CA SER A 36 -22.36 27.79 2.89
C SER A 36 -22.29 26.40 2.27
N SER A 37 -23.17 26.11 1.31
CA SER A 37 -23.14 24.84 0.57
C SER A 37 -21.80 24.62 -0.14
N SER A 38 -21.30 25.65 -0.83
CA SER A 38 -20.01 25.62 -1.51
C SER A 38 -18.85 25.36 -0.53
N TYR A 39 -18.87 26.03 0.62
CA TYR A 39 -17.87 25.84 1.67
C TYR A 39 -17.87 24.40 2.22
N PHE A 40 -19.05 23.84 2.52
CA PHE A 40 -19.16 22.46 3.00
C PHE A 40 -18.66 21.44 1.97
N PHE A 41 -18.99 21.64 0.69
CA PHE A 41 -18.49 20.79 -0.39
C PHE A 41 -16.96 20.84 -0.48
N LEU A 42 -16.38 22.03 -0.48
CA LEU A 42 -14.94 22.22 -0.53
C LEU A 42 -14.24 21.58 0.67
N SER A 43 -14.77 21.78 1.88
CA SER A 43 -14.22 21.21 3.11
C SER A 43 -14.21 19.68 3.09
N ARG A 44 -15.31 19.06 2.61
CA ARG A 44 -15.38 17.60 2.43
C ARG A 44 -14.37 17.10 1.40
N SER A 45 -14.26 17.77 0.26
CA SER A 45 -13.30 17.42 -0.80
C SER A 45 -11.84 17.50 -0.30
N LEU A 46 -11.48 18.55 0.45
CA LEU A 46 -10.14 18.67 1.03
C LEU A 46 -9.83 17.56 2.04
N ARG A 47 -10.81 17.18 2.87
CA ARG A 47 -10.64 16.05 3.81
C ARG A 47 -10.45 14.72 3.07
N GLN A 48 -11.26 14.46 2.03
CA GLN A 48 -11.13 13.26 1.20
C GLN A 48 -9.75 13.20 0.52
N ALA A 49 -9.29 14.31 -0.07
CA ALA A 49 -7.97 14.38 -0.69
C ALA A 49 -6.84 14.16 0.33
N ALA A 50 -6.97 14.67 1.56
CA ALA A 50 -6.00 14.47 2.62
C ALA A 50 -5.91 13.00 3.07
N GLU A 51 -7.05 12.31 3.20
CA GLU A 51 -7.07 10.88 3.52
C GLU A 51 -6.51 10.04 2.36
N LEU A 52 -6.88 10.33 1.11
CA LEU A 52 -6.34 9.63 -0.06
C LEU A 52 -4.81 9.72 -0.15
N ARG A 53 -4.24 10.89 0.15
CA ARG A 53 -2.78 11.08 0.21
C ARG A 53 -2.11 10.19 1.25
N LYS A 54 -2.75 9.97 2.41
CA LYS A 54 -2.22 9.07 3.45
C LYS A 54 -2.26 7.62 3.00
N VAL A 55 -3.38 7.19 2.39
CA VAL A 55 -3.51 5.84 1.80
C VAL A 55 -2.41 5.62 0.77
N TYR A 56 -2.22 6.59 -0.13
CA TYR A 56 -1.16 6.54 -1.14
C TYR A 56 0.24 6.44 -0.54
N ALA A 57 0.57 7.29 0.44
CA ALA A 57 1.89 7.27 1.07
C ALA A 57 2.18 5.92 1.75
N GLN A 58 1.22 5.33 2.46
CA GLN A 58 1.43 4.04 3.14
C GLN A 58 1.49 2.86 2.17
N ALA A 59 0.59 2.79 1.19
CA ALA A 59 0.65 1.75 0.17
C ALA A 59 1.95 1.84 -0.64
N ARG A 60 2.39 3.06 -0.95
CA ARG A 60 3.67 3.29 -1.64
C ARG A 60 4.86 2.87 -0.78
N PHE A 61 4.83 3.13 0.52
CA PHE A 61 5.89 2.66 1.42
C PHE A 61 6.02 1.13 1.42
N VAL A 62 4.91 0.39 1.48
CA VAL A 62 4.89 -1.08 1.35
C VAL A 62 5.47 -1.50 0.00
N MET A 63 5.02 -0.86 -1.08
CA MET A 63 5.47 -1.14 -2.44
C MET A 63 6.98 -0.90 -2.61
N ASP A 64 7.48 0.24 -2.14
CA ASP A 64 8.89 0.61 -2.21
C ASP A 64 9.74 -0.34 -1.37
N ARG A 65 9.24 -0.80 -0.22
CA ARG A 65 9.91 -1.80 0.63
C ARG A 65 10.04 -3.14 -0.07
N ILE A 66 8.95 -3.68 -0.64
CA ILE A 66 8.98 -4.92 -1.42
C ILE A 66 9.90 -4.78 -2.62
N THR A 67 9.80 -3.66 -3.35
CA THR A 67 10.63 -3.36 -4.53
C THR A 67 12.10 -3.31 -4.18
N GLN A 68 12.46 -2.70 -3.04
CA GLN A 68 13.83 -2.63 -2.57
C GLN A 68 14.37 -4.03 -2.23
N ASP A 69 13.62 -4.81 -1.46
CA ASP A 69 14.05 -6.15 -1.05
C ASP A 69 14.13 -7.09 -2.26
N ALA A 70 13.15 -7.07 -3.17
CA ALA A 70 13.16 -7.87 -4.40
C ALA A 70 14.25 -7.46 -5.42
N ARG A 71 14.87 -6.28 -5.25
CA ARG A 71 16.05 -5.88 -6.04
C ARG A 71 17.36 -6.34 -5.43
N LEU A 72 17.41 -6.47 -4.10
CA LEU A 72 18.59 -6.87 -3.34
C LEU A 72 18.70 -8.40 -3.22
N TYR A 73 17.56 -9.06 -3.22
CA TYR A 73 17.42 -10.50 -3.04
C TYR A 73 16.92 -11.14 -4.33
N THR A 74 17.22 -12.42 -4.52
CA THR A 74 16.67 -13.25 -5.59
C THR A 74 15.38 -13.91 -5.14
N LEU A 75 14.61 -14.45 -6.08
CA LEU A 75 13.45 -15.27 -5.76
C LEU A 75 13.93 -16.63 -5.27
N ASP A 76 13.30 -17.11 -4.21
CA ASP A 76 13.53 -18.45 -3.67
C ASP A 76 12.57 -19.42 -4.37
N TYR A 77 13.07 -20.09 -5.41
CA TYR A 77 12.25 -20.97 -6.24
C TYR A 77 11.93 -22.31 -5.56
N ASP A 78 12.82 -22.79 -4.69
CA ASP A 78 12.64 -23.99 -3.87
C ASP A 78 11.33 -23.92 -3.08
N CYS A 79 11.00 -22.73 -2.57
CA CYS A 79 9.75 -22.49 -1.86
C CYS A 79 8.47 -22.71 -2.70
N PHE A 80 8.55 -22.71 -4.03
CA PHE A 80 7.41 -22.90 -4.92
C PHE A 80 7.29 -24.34 -5.42
N GLU A 81 8.43 -25.03 -5.61
CA GLU A 81 8.50 -26.37 -6.20
C GLU A 81 8.15 -27.48 -5.19
N ASP A 82 8.44 -27.28 -3.90
CA ASP A 82 8.21 -28.27 -2.82
C ASP A 82 6.72 -28.54 -2.47
N SER A 83 5.78 -27.98 -3.23
CA SER A 83 4.38 -27.90 -2.81
C SER A 83 3.48 -29.05 -3.26
N GLU A 84 3.97 -29.99 -4.09
CA GLU A 84 3.13 -31.06 -4.65
C GLU A 84 2.99 -32.31 -3.77
N ASP A 85 3.89 -32.56 -2.80
CA ASP A 85 3.88 -33.82 -2.02
C ASP A 85 3.94 -33.67 -0.48
N PHE A 86 3.87 -32.46 0.07
CA PHE A 86 4.01 -32.26 1.51
C PHE A 86 2.75 -32.66 2.31
N VAL A 87 2.74 -33.89 2.81
CA VAL A 87 1.78 -34.37 3.82
C VAL A 87 2.03 -33.63 5.13
N LEU A 88 1.04 -32.84 5.56
CA LEU A 88 0.96 -32.13 6.85
C LEU A 88 1.20 -33.06 8.05
N ASN A 89 2.46 -33.31 8.42
CA ASN A 89 2.80 -33.83 9.74
C ASN A 89 2.87 -32.63 10.70
N THR A 90 1.75 -32.37 11.35
CA THR A 90 1.46 -31.25 12.25
C THR A 90 2.19 -31.28 13.60
N SER A 91 3.32 -31.99 13.70
CA SER A 91 3.98 -32.26 14.99
C SER A 91 5.28 -31.49 15.24
N SER A 92 5.85 -30.77 14.28
CA SER A 92 6.93 -29.81 14.54
C SER A 92 6.43 -28.38 14.34
N LEU A 93 6.50 -27.60 15.42
CA LEU A 93 6.44 -26.13 15.43
C LEU A 93 7.67 -25.51 14.74
N GLU A 94 8.18 -26.16 13.70
CA GLU A 94 9.18 -25.59 12.82
C GLU A 94 8.46 -24.56 11.96
N PHE A 95 8.96 -23.33 11.97
CA PHE A 95 8.45 -22.22 11.20
C PHE A 95 8.52 -22.61 9.72
N GLY A 96 7.44 -23.22 9.20
CA GLY A 96 7.39 -23.81 7.88
C GLY A 96 7.94 -22.83 6.85
N GLU A 97 9.17 -23.09 6.41
CA GLU A 97 10.04 -22.09 5.80
C GLU A 97 9.45 -21.57 4.48
N CYS A 98 8.60 -22.40 3.85
CA CYS A 98 7.86 -22.13 2.62
C CYS A 98 6.45 -22.75 2.62
N GLN A 99 5.91 -23.17 3.78
CA GLN A 99 4.67 -23.96 3.83
C GLN A 99 3.47 -23.20 3.25
N GLY A 100 2.76 -23.85 2.31
CA GLY A 100 1.54 -23.34 1.70
C GLY A 100 1.76 -22.23 0.66
N ILE A 101 3.01 -22.02 0.22
CA ILE A 101 3.30 -21.15 -0.91
C ILE A 101 3.17 -22.01 -2.17
N GLN A 102 2.15 -21.71 -2.98
CA GLN A 102 1.95 -22.36 -4.28
C GLN A 102 1.89 -21.29 -5.36
N LEU A 103 2.61 -21.52 -6.46
CA LEU A 103 2.41 -20.74 -7.68
C LEU A 103 1.19 -21.32 -8.39
N SER A 104 0.21 -20.48 -8.71
CA SER A 104 -0.79 -20.89 -9.69
C SER A 104 -0.13 -21.10 -11.07
N GLY A 105 -0.77 -21.80 -11.99
CA GLY A 105 -0.29 -21.92 -13.38
C GLY A 105 -0.14 -20.57 -14.13
N SER A 106 -0.60 -19.46 -13.54
CA SER A 106 -0.38 -18.10 -14.04
C SER A 106 0.75 -17.35 -13.30
N GLY A 107 1.48 -18.02 -12.41
CA GLY A 107 2.51 -17.43 -11.54
C GLY A 107 1.95 -16.57 -10.41
N LEU A 108 0.64 -16.63 -10.16
CA LEU A 108 0.00 -15.80 -9.15
C LEU A 108 0.14 -16.45 -7.78
N THR A 109 0.60 -15.67 -6.80
CA THR A 109 0.72 -16.08 -5.41
C THR A 109 0.48 -14.92 -4.45
N HIS A 110 0.17 -15.25 -3.20
CA HIS A 110 -0.01 -14.31 -2.10
C HIS A 110 1.19 -14.23 -1.17
N ALA A 111 2.23 -15.02 -1.44
CA ALA A 111 3.48 -14.99 -0.72
C ALA A 111 4.66 -14.80 -1.68
N LEU A 112 5.63 -14.00 -1.26
CA LEU A 112 6.85 -13.70 -2.01
C LEU A 112 8.04 -14.06 -1.12
N PRO A 113 8.59 -15.28 -1.26
CA PRO A 113 9.84 -15.67 -0.65
C PRO A 113 11.00 -15.07 -1.45
N LEU A 114 11.93 -14.44 -0.73
CA LEU A 114 13.13 -13.81 -1.27
C LEU A 114 14.35 -14.37 -0.54
N LEU A 115 15.37 -14.75 -1.30
CA LEU A 115 16.63 -15.27 -0.80
C LEU A 115 17.77 -14.28 -1.06
N SER A 116 18.61 -14.04 -0.06
CA SER A 116 19.77 -13.17 -0.22
C SER A 116 20.83 -13.75 -1.14
N SER A 117 21.68 -12.88 -1.67
CA SER A 117 22.72 -13.30 -2.61
C SER A 117 23.79 -14.23 -2.01
N ASP A 118 23.95 -14.21 -0.69
CA ASP A 118 24.81 -15.15 0.05
C ASP A 118 24.09 -16.46 0.41
N GLY A 119 22.78 -16.54 0.18
CA GLY A 119 21.95 -17.68 0.54
C GLY A 119 21.73 -17.83 2.05
N LEU A 120 22.13 -16.88 2.89
CA LEU A 120 22.09 -17.01 4.37
C LEU A 120 20.90 -16.29 5.01
N HIS A 121 20.20 -15.44 4.25
CA HIS A 121 19.05 -14.68 4.72
C HIS A 121 17.85 -14.89 3.80
N ARG A 122 16.70 -15.21 4.39
CA ARG A 122 15.44 -15.37 3.67
C ARG A 122 14.42 -14.39 4.23
N THR A 123 13.72 -13.71 3.35
CA THR A 123 12.61 -12.81 3.70
C THR A 123 11.36 -13.26 2.97
N VAL A 124 10.31 -13.61 3.71
CA VAL A 124 9.04 -14.06 3.14
C VAL A 124 7.98 -13.01 3.43
N TYR A 125 7.45 -12.40 2.38
CA TYR A 125 6.27 -11.57 2.45
C TYR A 125 5.03 -12.42 2.26
N ARG A 126 3.98 -12.22 3.04
CA ARG A 126 2.72 -12.96 2.90
C ARG A 126 1.52 -12.07 3.16
N PHE A 127 0.51 -12.17 2.31
CA PHE A 127 -0.78 -11.54 2.49
C PHE A 127 -1.87 -12.59 2.67
N GLN A 128 -2.43 -12.66 3.88
CA GLN A 128 -3.46 -13.63 4.22
C GLN A 128 -4.48 -12.98 5.16
N ASP A 129 -5.76 -13.24 4.93
CA ASP A 129 -6.87 -12.73 5.76
C ASP A 129 -6.85 -11.20 5.97
N GLY A 130 -6.44 -10.44 4.94
CA GLY A 130 -6.35 -8.98 5.01
C GLY A 130 -5.12 -8.45 5.76
N VAL A 131 -4.26 -9.35 6.25
CA VAL A 131 -3.04 -8.98 6.98
C VAL A 131 -1.83 -9.19 6.09
N PHE A 132 -1.09 -8.11 5.84
CA PHE A 132 0.24 -8.20 5.26
C PHE A 132 1.25 -8.45 6.36
N SER A 133 2.06 -9.49 6.20
CA SER A 133 3.01 -9.95 7.20
C SER A 133 4.36 -10.28 6.56
N VAL A 134 5.41 -10.20 7.37
CA VAL A 134 6.78 -10.50 6.95
C VAL A 134 7.42 -11.47 7.94
N LEU A 135 8.13 -12.45 7.42
CA LEU A 135 8.98 -13.37 8.16
C LEU A 135 10.41 -13.20 7.67
N LYS A 136 11.36 -13.11 8.60
CA LYS A 136 12.78 -13.11 8.28
C LYS A 136 13.45 -14.29 8.94
N LEU A 137 14.24 -15.01 8.16
CA LEU A 137 14.98 -16.19 8.57
C LEU A 137 16.46 -15.98 8.28
N ASN A 138 17.31 -16.57 9.11
CA ASN A 138 18.75 -16.62 8.96
C ASN A 138 19.25 -18.05 9.15
N ARG A 139 20.36 -18.37 8.50
CA ARG A 139 21.11 -19.61 8.72
C ARG A 139 22.61 -19.30 8.78
N THR A 140 23.38 -20.16 9.42
CA THR A 140 24.82 -19.93 9.63
C THR A 140 25.65 -20.31 8.41
N ASP A 141 25.21 -21.32 7.69
CA ASP A 141 25.81 -21.86 6.46
C ASP A 141 24.72 -22.46 5.56
N LEU A 142 25.08 -22.88 4.35
CA LEU A 142 24.14 -23.39 3.35
C LEU A 142 23.52 -24.76 3.72
N GLU A 143 24.14 -25.51 4.63
CA GLU A 143 23.66 -26.84 5.06
C GLU A 143 22.80 -26.76 6.32
N SER A 144 22.89 -25.66 7.07
CA SER A 144 22.16 -25.43 8.31
C SER A 144 20.68 -25.10 8.07
N SER A 145 19.84 -25.55 8.99
CA SER A 145 18.40 -25.26 9.02
C SER A 145 18.14 -23.77 9.18
N TRP A 146 17.04 -23.27 8.62
CA TRP A 146 16.66 -21.88 8.82
C TRP A 146 16.17 -21.64 10.25
N VAL A 147 16.65 -20.55 10.84
CA VAL A 147 16.23 -20.06 12.16
C VAL A 147 15.54 -18.72 11.98
N ALA A 148 14.57 -18.40 12.83
CA ALA A 148 13.97 -17.08 12.80
C ALA A 148 14.97 -15.99 13.18
N ALA A 149 15.07 -14.94 12.37
CA ALA A 149 15.93 -13.80 12.67
C ALA A 149 15.47 -13.08 13.95
N GLU A 150 16.35 -12.26 14.53
CA GLU A 150 16.03 -11.49 15.74
C GLU A 150 14.74 -10.66 15.55
N GLY A 151 13.80 -10.79 16.50
CA GLY A 151 12.48 -10.17 16.43
C GLY A 151 11.40 -10.97 15.69
N TYR A 152 11.77 -12.09 15.05
CA TYR A 152 10.84 -12.96 14.29
C TYR A 152 10.61 -14.33 14.94
N SER A 153 11.02 -14.51 16.20
CA SER A 153 10.86 -15.78 16.93
C SER A 153 9.40 -16.23 17.13
N LYS A 154 8.43 -15.33 16.90
CA LYS A 154 6.99 -15.65 16.90
C LYS A 154 6.45 -15.93 15.50
N GLY A 155 7.33 -16.07 14.51
CA GLY A 155 6.97 -16.23 13.11
C GLY A 155 6.62 -14.90 12.43
N PHE A 156 5.68 -14.97 11.48
CA PHE A 156 5.23 -13.84 10.70
C PHE A 156 4.81 -12.65 11.57
N GLN A 157 5.45 -11.51 11.38
CA GLN A 157 5.09 -10.26 12.03
C GLN A 157 4.18 -9.45 11.12
N PRO A 158 3.00 -8.98 11.61
CA PRO A 158 2.12 -8.15 10.82
C PRO A 158 2.76 -6.78 10.57
N PHE A 159 2.58 -6.27 9.36
CA PHE A 159 2.97 -4.92 9.01
C PHE A 159 1.87 -3.95 9.47
N VAL A 160 2.09 -3.29 10.60
CA VAL A 160 1.09 -2.41 11.21
C VAL A 160 0.99 -1.10 10.44
N MET A 161 -0.21 -0.79 9.95
CA MET A 161 -0.56 0.49 9.33
C MET A 161 -1.73 1.13 10.08
N ASP A 162 -1.59 2.38 10.48
CA ASP A 162 -2.57 3.02 11.39
C ASP A 162 -3.96 3.25 10.79
N ARG A 163 -4.06 3.58 9.50
CA ARG A 163 -5.30 4.09 8.88
C ARG A 163 -5.59 3.52 7.50
N VAL A 164 -4.80 2.52 7.10
CA VAL A 164 -4.85 1.94 5.77
C VAL A 164 -4.99 0.44 5.92
N GLU A 165 -6.00 -0.07 5.25
CA GLU A 165 -6.27 -1.49 5.13
C GLU A 165 -5.77 -1.93 3.77
N LEU A 166 -4.88 -2.91 3.73
CA LEU A 166 -4.53 -3.59 2.49
C LEU A 166 -5.65 -4.58 2.18
N ARG A 167 -6.35 -4.34 1.08
CA ARG A 167 -7.43 -5.21 0.61
C ARG A 167 -6.89 -6.39 -0.19
N GLN A 168 -5.79 -6.16 -0.91
CA GLN A 168 -5.20 -7.16 -1.78
C GLN A 168 -3.71 -6.87 -1.92
N VAL A 169 -2.88 -7.89 -1.71
CA VAL A 169 -1.50 -7.91 -2.17
C VAL A 169 -1.31 -9.22 -2.95
N GLN A 170 -0.86 -9.09 -4.18
CA GLN A 170 -0.61 -10.21 -5.08
C GLN A 170 0.74 -10.05 -5.73
N PHE A 171 1.38 -11.19 -5.94
CA PHE A 171 2.64 -11.31 -6.63
C PHE A 171 2.41 -12.19 -7.85
N VAL A 172 2.86 -11.73 -9.01
CA VAL A 172 2.91 -12.53 -10.23
C VAL A 172 4.37 -12.76 -10.55
N VAL A 173 4.82 -13.99 -10.37
CA VAL A 173 6.20 -14.41 -10.56
C VAL A 173 6.40 -14.93 -11.99
N ALA A 174 7.51 -14.56 -12.62
CA ALA A 174 7.93 -15.08 -13.92
C ALA A 174 9.47 -15.16 -13.99
N PRO A 175 10.06 -16.23 -14.53
CA PRO A 175 9.42 -17.46 -15.01
C PRO A 175 8.78 -18.29 -13.87
N LEU A 176 7.95 -19.28 -14.24
CA LEU A 176 7.27 -20.17 -13.29
C LEU A 176 8.23 -21.19 -12.67
N GLU A 177 9.20 -21.64 -13.46
CA GLU A 177 10.26 -22.57 -13.06
C GLU A 177 11.53 -21.78 -12.75
N SER A 178 12.40 -22.34 -11.91
CA SER A 178 13.72 -21.77 -11.63
C SER A 178 14.55 -21.65 -12.93
N PRO A 179 15.01 -20.44 -13.29
CA PRO A 179 15.90 -20.26 -14.44
C PRO A 179 17.32 -20.78 -14.16
N TYR A 180 17.63 -21.13 -12.91
CA TYR A 180 18.95 -21.55 -12.47
C TYR A 180 19.15 -23.06 -12.63
N ASP A 181 18.09 -23.85 -12.47
CA ASP A 181 18.15 -25.32 -12.56
C ASP A 181 17.92 -25.83 -13.98
N HIS A 182 17.26 -25.02 -14.81
CA HIS A 182 16.87 -25.38 -16.18
C HIS A 182 17.73 -24.68 -17.24
N ILE A 183 19.06 -24.70 -17.06
CA ILE A 183 20.00 -24.04 -17.98
C ILE A 183 19.85 -24.56 -19.41
N GLU A 184 19.45 -25.81 -19.62
CA GLU A 184 19.27 -26.38 -20.96
C GLU A 184 17.96 -25.95 -21.65
N ASN A 185 17.02 -25.34 -20.91
CA ASN A 185 15.74 -24.90 -21.46
C ASN A 185 15.78 -23.41 -21.84
N ASP A 186 15.92 -23.13 -23.14
CA ASP A 186 15.93 -21.76 -23.68
C ASP A 186 14.68 -20.94 -23.29
N PHE A 187 13.55 -21.59 -23.00
CA PHE A 187 12.32 -20.92 -22.55
C PHE A 187 12.33 -20.53 -21.07
N ALA A 188 13.25 -21.08 -20.27
CA ALA A 188 13.41 -20.78 -18.86
C ALA A 188 14.53 -19.77 -18.59
N GLN A 189 15.41 -19.47 -19.57
CA GLN A 189 16.54 -18.54 -19.43
C GLN A 189 16.14 -17.04 -19.46
N TYR A 190 15.09 -16.67 -18.72
CA TYR A 190 14.71 -15.27 -18.54
C TYR A 190 15.12 -14.78 -17.16
N GLN A 191 15.43 -13.49 -17.07
CA GLN A 191 15.70 -12.84 -15.80
C GLN A 191 14.43 -12.92 -14.91
N PRO A 192 14.54 -13.46 -13.67
CA PRO A 192 13.41 -13.52 -12.78
C PRO A 192 12.82 -12.13 -12.51
N SER A 193 11.51 -12.06 -12.54
CA SER A 193 10.74 -10.84 -12.30
C SER A 193 9.47 -11.12 -11.52
N VAL A 194 9.04 -10.11 -10.76
CA VAL A 194 7.81 -10.12 -9.98
C VAL A 194 7.01 -8.88 -10.28
N ASN A 195 5.77 -9.08 -10.71
CA ASN A 195 4.77 -8.03 -10.74
C ASN A 195 4.04 -8.00 -9.39
N VAL A 196 4.18 -6.89 -8.67
CA VAL A 196 3.54 -6.69 -7.37
C VAL A 196 2.29 -5.82 -7.60
N VAL A 197 1.14 -6.29 -7.14
CA VAL A 197 -0.13 -5.55 -7.20
C VAL A 197 -0.62 -5.33 -5.77
N VAL A 198 -0.79 -4.07 -5.38
CA VAL A 198 -1.26 -3.66 -4.06
C VAL A 198 -2.54 -2.87 -4.21
N ARG A 199 -3.62 -3.30 -3.56
CA ARG A 199 -4.84 -2.52 -3.37
C ARG A 199 -4.99 -2.13 -1.91
N ALA A 200 -5.13 -0.84 -1.68
CA ALA A 200 -5.25 -0.27 -0.36
C ALA A 200 -6.49 0.63 -0.26
N ALA A 201 -7.12 0.64 0.90
CA ALA A 201 -8.27 1.47 1.21
C ALA A 201 -8.08 2.17 2.57
N SER A 202 -8.72 3.33 2.75
CA SER A 202 -8.80 3.94 4.08
C SER A 202 -9.72 3.14 5.00
N HIS A 203 -9.32 2.96 6.26
CA HIS A 203 -10.16 2.36 7.30
C HIS A 203 -11.36 3.27 7.70
N SER A 204 -11.32 4.57 7.37
CA SER A 204 -12.34 5.54 7.74
C SER A 204 -13.57 5.42 6.82
N SER A 205 -14.63 4.81 7.36
CA SER A 205 -15.82 4.31 6.69
C SER A 205 -16.87 5.33 6.24
N LEU A 206 -16.57 6.63 6.14
CA LEU A 206 -17.57 7.59 5.63
C LEU A 206 -17.76 7.48 4.11
N PHE A 207 -16.72 7.08 3.37
CA PHE A 207 -16.75 6.92 1.91
C PHE A 207 -15.78 5.80 1.46
N PRO A 208 -16.06 4.52 1.79
CA PRO A 208 -15.13 3.41 1.57
C PRO A 208 -14.77 3.18 0.09
N GLU A 209 -15.63 3.59 -0.84
CA GLU A 209 -15.39 3.46 -2.29
C GLU A 209 -14.49 4.55 -2.86
N VAL A 210 -14.45 5.75 -2.25
CA VAL A 210 -13.76 6.91 -2.83
C VAL A 210 -12.27 6.93 -2.46
N ALA A 211 -11.87 6.19 -1.43
CA ALA A 211 -10.50 6.17 -0.91
C ALA A 211 -9.76 4.85 -1.20
N GLN A 212 -9.98 4.28 -2.39
CA GLN A 212 -9.26 3.10 -2.86
C GLN A 212 -8.17 3.50 -3.85
N ILE A 213 -7.02 2.86 -3.72
CA ILE A 213 -5.92 2.99 -4.68
C ILE A 213 -5.42 1.61 -5.07
N GLN A 214 -4.96 1.51 -6.32
CA GLN A 214 -4.23 0.35 -6.83
C GLN A 214 -2.85 0.82 -7.28
N LEU A 215 -1.81 0.18 -6.74
CA LEU A 215 -0.43 0.36 -7.16
C LEU A 215 0.03 -0.95 -7.82
N GLN A 216 0.81 -0.81 -8.88
CA GLN A 216 1.41 -1.93 -9.58
C GLN A 216 2.82 -1.56 -10.01
N SER A 217 3.76 -2.50 -9.87
CA SER A 217 5.11 -2.38 -10.43
C SER A 217 5.66 -3.76 -10.76
N THR A 218 6.55 -3.79 -11.75
CA THR A 218 7.33 -4.98 -12.10
C THR A 218 8.76 -4.76 -11.64
N ILE A 219 9.31 -5.72 -10.90
CA ILE A 219 10.68 -5.73 -10.44
C ILE A 219 11.39 -6.92 -11.06
N SER A 220 12.57 -6.71 -11.63
CA SER A 220 13.46 -7.79 -12.05
C SER A 220 14.63 -7.93 -11.07
N SER A 221 14.97 -9.17 -10.70
CA SER A 221 16.11 -9.45 -9.82
C SER A 221 17.41 -9.00 -10.49
N ARG A 222 18.25 -8.23 -9.80
CA ARG A 222 19.54 -7.76 -10.38
C ARG A 222 20.66 -8.78 -10.24
N VAL A 223 20.39 -9.88 -9.57
CA VAL A 223 21.41 -10.85 -9.19
C VAL A 223 21.42 -11.99 -10.20
N TYR A 224 22.54 -12.10 -10.92
CA TYR A 224 22.75 -13.12 -11.96
C TYR A 224 23.77 -14.14 -11.49
N GLY A 225 23.55 -15.41 -11.83
CA GLY A 225 24.56 -16.47 -11.72
C GLY A 225 24.92 -16.90 -10.30
N LEU A 226 23.95 -16.93 -9.38
CA LEU A 226 24.15 -17.56 -8.08
C LEU A 226 23.87 -19.05 -8.20
N THR A 227 24.83 -19.85 -7.77
CA THR A 227 24.69 -21.28 -7.50
C THR A 227 24.75 -21.43 -6.00
N PHE A 228 23.63 -21.82 -5.38
CA PHE A 228 23.53 -22.07 -3.94
C PHE A 228 23.75 -23.55 -3.63
#